data_AF-A0A7K0E8E3-F1
#
_entry.id   AF-A0A7K0E8E3-F1
#
_cell.length_a   1.000
_cell.length_b   1.000
_cell.length_c   1.000
_cell.angle_alpha   90.00
_cell.angle_beta   90.00
_cell.angle_gamma   90.00
#
_symmetry.space_group_name_H-M   'P 1'
#
loop_
_entity.id
_entity.type
_entity.pdbx_description
1 polymer ?
#
loop_
_entity_poly.entity_id
_entity_poly.type
_entity_poly.pdbx_seq_one_letter_code
_entity_poly.pdbx_strand_id
1 'polypeptide(L)'
;MKSFYAIILITFFGFQTYGLAQNQSHKNTSEIPIIDRMLISDSLDITFHSAGCFNNTTKTISIIKNDSNFIAVFNNTEIILNPSKVEALRNFENQLKTTQPTGCSTIDTYILKYRNEKNVYKDDTCSNFYGKLLLQNLEIEFN
;
A
#
# COMPACT_ATOMS: atom_id res chain seq x y z
N MET A 1 -13.89 -50.88 38.31
CA MET A 1 -12.71 -50.01 38.51
C MET A 1 -11.57 -50.48 37.64
N LYS A 2 -11.35 -49.83 36.49
CA LYS A 2 -10.12 -49.97 35.69
C LYS A 2 -9.82 -48.59 35.08
N SER A 3 -8.90 -47.89 35.73
CA SER A 3 -8.34 -46.63 35.26
C SER A 3 -7.30 -46.93 34.18
N PHE A 4 -7.41 -46.30 33.01
CA PHE A 4 -6.34 -46.32 32.00
C PHE A 4 -5.82 -44.90 31.83
N TYR A 5 -4.52 -44.76 32.05
CA TYR A 5 -3.76 -43.53 32.00
C TYR A 5 -3.62 -43.04 30.55
N ALA A 6 -3.94 -41.78 30.33
CA ALA A 6 -3.66 -41.06 29.10
C ALA A 6 -2.16 -40.69 29.05
N ILE A 7 -1.45 -41.16 28.03
CA ILE A 7 -0.09 -40.72 27.72
C ILE A 7 -0.22 -39.64 26.63
N ILE A 8 -0.07 -38.38 27.02
CA ILE A 8 0.00 -37.25 26.09
C ILE A 8 1.47 -37.11 25.66
N LEU A 9 1.76 -37.50 24.42
CA LEU A 9 3.06 -37.29 23.78
C LEU A 9 3.08 -35.89 23.15
N ILE A 10 3.68 -34.91 23.82
CA ILE A 10 3.88 -33.56 23.27
C ILE A 10 5.15 -33.59 22.42
N THR A 11 5.00 -33.74 21.10
CA THR A 11 6.11 -33.51 20.17
C THR A 11 6.28 -32.00 19.97
N PHE A 12 7.31 -31.44 20.61
CA PHE A 12 7.84 -30.11 20.30
C PHE A 12 8.39 -30.12 18.87
N PHE A 13 7.58 -29.70 17.89
CA PHE A 13 8.10 -29.30 16.59
C PHE A 13 8.72 -27.90 16.72
N GLY A 14 10.05 -27.86 16.64
CA GLY A 14 10.81 -26.62 16.62
C GLY A 14 10.45 -25.79 15.39
N PHE A 15 9.90 -24.60 15.63
CA PHE A 15 9.79 -23.57 14.61
C PHE A 15 11.19 -22.97 14.38
N GLN A 16 11.83 -23.36 13.28
CA GLN A 16 12.96 -22.60 12.74
C GLN A 16 12.40 -21.43 11.94
N THR A 17 12.44 -20.23 12.51
CA THR A 17 12.13 -18.99 11.81
C THR A 17 13.29 -18.62 10.90
N TYR A 18 13.23 -19.04 9.64
CA TYR A 18 14.08 -18.49 8.58
C TYR A 18 13.52 -17.12 8.17
N GLY A 19 14.05 -16.06 8.78
CA GLY A 19 13.86 -14.70 8.27
C GLY A 19 14.66 -14.53 6.97
N LEU A 20 14.03 -14.81 5.83
CA LEU A 20 14.57 -14.41 4.53
C LEU A 20 14.19 -12.94 4.29
N ALA A 21 15.15 -12.05 4.46
CA ALA A 21 15.10 -10.70 3.93
C ALA A 21 15.01 -10.78 2.39
N GLN A 22 13.85 -10.45 1.82
CA GLN A 22 13.71 -10.36 0.37
C GLN A 22 14.31 -9.05 -0.13
N ASN A 23 15.51 -9.14 -0.72
CA ASN A 23 15.99 -8.16 -1.68
C ASN A 23 15.18 -8.33 -2.97
N GLN A 24 14.13 -7.54 -3.14
CA GLN A 24 13.35 -7.54 -4.38
C GLN A 24 14.07 -6.70 -5.44
N SER A 25 14.83 -7.40 -6.29
CA SER A 25 15.30 -6.89 -7.56
C SER A 25 14.10 -6.56 -8.44
N HIS A 26 13.87 -5.26 -8.68
CA HIS A 26 12.83 -4.74 -9.57
C HIS A 26 12.99 -5.30 -10.99
N LYS A 27 12.20 -6.33 -11.31
CA LYS A 27 12.01 -6.80 -12.69
C LYS A 27 10.85 -5.97 -13.27
N ASN A 28 11.16 -5.05 -14.17
CA ASN A 28 10.18 -4.23 -14.90
C ASN A 28 9.36 -5.12 -15.86
N THR A 29 8.36 -5.80 -15.33
CA THR A 29 7.21 -6.26 -16.10
C THR A 29 6.10 -5.22 -15.92
N SER A 30 5.42 -4.84 -17.00
CA SER A 30 4.23 -3.99 -16.96
C SER A 30 3.15 -4.71 -16.13
N GLU A 31 3.20 -4.52 -14.82
CA GLU A 31 2.28 -5.13 -13.88
C GLU A 31 0.97 -4.33 -13.92
N ILE A 32 -0.15 -5.03 -14.07
CA ILE A 32 -1.49 -4.44 -14.04
C ILE A 32 -1.67 -3.68 -12.72
N PRO A 33 -2.12 -2.41 -12.73
CA PRO A 33 -2.42 -1.65 -11.51
C PRO A 33 -3.31 -2.45 -10.54
N ILE A 34 -3.03 -2.31 -9.24
CA ILE A 34 -3.80 -2.90 -8.16
C ILE A 34 -5.27 -2.53 -8.28
N ILE A 35 -5.58 -1.27 -8.58
CA ILE A 35 -6.95 -0.79 -8.74
C ILE A 35 -7.75 -1.60 -9.78
N ASP A 36 -7.09 -2.14 -10.81
CA ASP A 36 -7.73 -2.90 -11.90
C ASP A 36 -7.91 -4.38 -11.58
N ARG A 37 -7.27 -4.89 -10.52
CA ARG A 37 -7.37 -6.28 -10.07
C ARG A 37 -8.16 -6.46 -8.76
N MET A 38 -8.73 -5.38 -8.22
CA MET A 38 -9.58 -5.43 -7.03
C MET A 38 -10.90 -6.14 -7.32
N LEU A 39 -11.26 -7.10 -6.47
CA LEU A 39 -12.59 -7.71 -6.43
C LEU A 39 -13.54 -6.90 -5.55
N ILE A 40 -14.83 -7.20 -5.64
CA ILE A 40 -15.85 -6.63 -4.75
C ILE A 40 -15.48 -6.91 -3.29
N SER A 41 -15.63 -5.89 -2.46
CA SER A 41 -15.25 -5.85 -1.04
C SER A 41 -13.76 -5.92 -0.76
N ASP A 42 -12.89 -5.91 -1.77
CA ASP A 42 -11.47 -5.70 -1.52
C ASP A 42 -11.18 -4.26 -1.09
N SER A 43 -10.07 -4.11 -0.36
CA SER A 43 -9.51 -2.82 -0.02
C SER A 43 -8.02 -2.74 -0.37
N LEU A 44 -7.63 -1.58 -0.88
CA LEU A 44 -6.25 -1.16 -1.11
C LEU A 44 -5.95 0.00 -0.15
N ASP A 45 -5.01 -0.19 0.77
CA ASP A 45 -4.50 0.90 1.61
C ASP A 45 -3.27 1.52 0.96
N ILE A 46 -3.31 2.84 0.78
CA ILE A 46 -2.20 3.65 0.27
C ILE A 46 -1.72 4.54 1.42
N THR A 47 -0.54 4.26 1.94
CA THR A 47 0.10 5.08 2.99
C THR A 47 1.20 5.94 2.38
N PHE A 48 1.12 7.24 2.62
CA PHE A 48 2.11 8.25 2.28
C PHE A 48 2.89 8.59 3.53
N HIS A 49 4.20 8.43 3.51
CA HIS A 49 5.09 8.86 4.58
C HIS A 49 6.11 9.84 4.01
N SER A 50 5.99 11.12 4.34
CA SER A 50 6.92 12.15 3.91
C SER A 50 7.84 12.52 5.06
N ALA A 51 9.15 12.35 4.86
CA ALA A 51 10.18 12.67 5.85
C ALA A 51 11.22 13.61 5.25
N GLY A 52 11.39 14.78 5.87
CA GLY A 52 12.46 15.73 5.57
C GLY A 52 12.98 16.39 6.84
N CYS A 53 13.91 17.36 6.71
CA CYS A 53 14.58 17.98 7.86
C CYS A 53 13.63 18.65 8.87
N PHE A 54 12.45 19.12 8.42
CA PHE A 54 11.50 19.88 9.25
C PHE A 54 10.08 19.33 9.25
N ASN A 55 9.80 18.26 8.49
CA ASN A 55 8.47 17.70 8.34
C ASN A 55 8.53 16.18 8.41
N ASN A 56 7.63 15.61 9.20
CA ASN A 56 7.36 14.17 9.22
C ASN A 56 5.85 14.00 9.24
N THR A 57 5.29 13.54 8.13
CA THR A 57 3.83 13.36 8.00
C THR A 57 3.52 11.97 7.47
N THR A 58 2.50 11.35 8.04
CA THR A 58 1.97 10.08 7.56
C THR A 58 0.48 10.23 7.30
N LYS A 59 0.03 9.82 6.12
CA LYS A 59 -1.37 9.88 5.70
C LYS A 59 -1.74 8.53 5.08
N THR A 60 -2.95 8.04 5.32
CA THR A 60 -3.43 6.78 4.72
C THR A 60 -4.78 7.03 4.06
N ILE A 61 -4.91 6.61 2.81
CA ILE A 61 -6.19 6.53 2.08
C ILE A 61 -6.50 5.05 1.90
N SER A 62 -7.72 4.64 2.20
CA SER A 62 -8.21 3.30 1.87
C SER A 62 -9.14 3.38 0.66
N ILE A 63 -8.83 2.66 -0.40
CA ILE A 63 -9.69 2.50 -1.56
C ILE A 63 -10.46 1.20 -1.39
N ILE A 64 -11.78 1.25 -1.51
CA ILE A 64 -12.68 0.10 -1.36
C ILE A 64 -13.40 -0.12 -2.68
N LYS A 65 -13.42 -1.35 -3.18
CA LYS A 65 -14.19 -1.72 -4.36
C LYS A 65 -15.57 -2.22 -3.92
N ASN A 66 -16.61 -1.53 -4.33
CA ASN A 66 -18.00 -1.98 -4.21
C ASN A 66 -18.50 -2.50 -5.57
N ASP A 67 -19.73 -3.04 -5.60
CA ASP A 67 -20.32 -3.71 -6.77
C ASP A 67 -20.07 -2.99 -8.11
N SER A 68 -20.31 -1.68 -8.16
CA SER A 68 -20.14 -0.86 -9.37
C SER A 68 -19.07 0.22 -9.26
N ASN A 69 -18.70 0.65 -8.06
CA ASN A 69 -17.92 1.86 -7.82
C ASN A 69 -16.70 1.61 -6.95
N PHE A 70 -15.78 2.58 -6.94
CA PHE A 70 -14.72 2.64 -5.93
C PHE A 70 -15.04 3.76 -4.94
N ILE A 71 -14.70 3.55 -3.67
CA ILE A 71 -14.83 4.55 -2.61
C ILE A 71 -13.45 4.79 -2.03
N ALA A 72 -13.02 6.05 -1.97
CA ALA A 72 -11.86 6.44 -1.18
C ALA A 72 -12.31 6.89 0.21
N VAL A 73 -11.65 6.36 1.24
CA VAL A 73 -11.85 6.74 2.64
C VAL A 73 -10.58 7.43 3.12
N PHE A 74 -10.73 8.67 3.60
CA PHE A 74 -9.64 9.47 4.13
C PHE A 74 -10.13 10.34 5.28
N ASN A 75 -9.49 10.27 6.45
CA ASN A 75 -9.88 11.03 7.66
C ASN A 75 -11.40 10.96 7.95
N ASN A 76 -11.98 9.75 7.86
CA ASN A 76 -13.41 9.48 8.06
C ASN A 76 -14.35 10.13 7.02
N THR A 77 -13.80 10.71 5.95
CA THR A 77 -14.55 11.19 4.80
C THR A 77 -14.55 10.12 3.71
N GLU A 78 -15.72 9.85 3.15
CA GLU A 78 -15.89 8.93 2.03
C GLU A 78 -16.14 9.70 0.74
N ILE A 79 -15.47 9.30 -0.35
CA ILE A 79 -15.60 9.91 -1.66
C ILE A 79 -15.82 8.81 -2.68
N ILE A 80 -16.94 8.87 -3.41
CA ILE A 80 -17.17 7.99 -4.55
C ILE A 80 -16.25 8.42 -5.70
N LEU A 81 -15.49 7.48 -6.23
CA LEU A 81 -14.55 7.73 -7.32
C LEU A 81 -15.24 7.56 -8.66
N ASN A 82 -15.34 8.66 -9.40
CA ASN A 82 -15.74 8.64 -10.80
C ASN A 82 -14.59 8.08 -11.68
N PRO A 83 -14.82 7.83 -12.98
CA PRO A 83 -13.79 7.26 -13.86
C PRO A 83 -12.48 8.05 -13.92
N SER A 84 -12.52 9.38 -13.86
CA SER A 84 -11.30 10.20 -13.89
C SER A 84 -10.48 10.07 -12.61
N LYS A 85 -11.13 9.97 -11.44
CA LYS A 85 -10.45 9.69 -10.16
C LYS A 85 -9.82 8.30 -10.12
N VAL A 86 -10.50 7.29 -10.69
CA VAL A 86 -9.93 5.94 -10.84
C VAL A 86 -8.72 5.96 -11.78
N GLU A 87 -8.78 6.74 -12.85
CA GLU A 87 -7.64 6.91 -13.76
C GLU A 87 -6.44 7.60 -13.07
N ALA A 88 -6.71 8.56 -12.17
CA ALA A 88 -5.65 9.17 -11.37
C ALA A 88 -4.95 8.15 -10.46
N LEU A 89 -5.68 7.17 -9.89
CA LEU A 89 -5.10 6.06 -9.12
C LEU A 89 -4.21 5.18 -10.00
N ARG A 90 -4.66 4.80 -11.20
CA ARG A 90 -3.84 4.02 -12.14
C ARG A 90 -2.54 4.73 -12.48
N ASN A 91 -2.64 6.03 -12.80
CA ASN A 91 -1.48 6.83 -13.15
C ASN A 91 -0.51 6.95 -11.98
N PHE A 92 -1.02 7.16 -10.77
CA PHE A 92 -0.20 7.15 -9.56
C PHE A 92 0.55 5.82 -9.39
N GLU A 93 -0.13 4.68 -9.48
CA GLU A 93 0.52 3.37 -9.36
C GLU A 93 1.58 3.13 -10.44
N ASN A 94 1.34 3.59 -11.65
CA ASN A 94 2.30 3.48 -12.74
C ASN A 94 3.52 4.40 -12.53
N GLN A 95 3.30 5.63 -12.04
CA GLN A 95 4.37 6.57 -11.72
C GLN A 95 5.33 5.98 -10.68
N LEU A 96 4.80 5.39 -9.60
CA LEU A 96 5.60 4.78 -8.54
C LEU A 96 6.55 3.68 -9.05
N LYS A 97 6.17 2.96 -10.10
CA LYS A 97 7.00 1.90 -10.71
C LYS A 97 8.18 2.47 -11.51
N THR A 98 8.08 3.73 -11.92
CA THR A 98 9.06 4.40 -12.80
C THR A 98 9.97 5.39 -12.06
N THR A 99 9.70 5.65 -10.78
CA THR A 99 10.48 6.58 -9.98
C THR A 99 11.93 6.10 -9.87
N GLN A 100 12.86 6.99 -10.24
CA GLN A 100 14.30 6.76 -10.11
C GLN A 100 14.86 7.66 -9.01
N PRO A 101 15.84 7.18 -8.22
CA PRO A 101 16.43 7.99 -7.18
C PRO A 101 17.16 9.22 -7.73
N THR A 102 16.95 10.40 -7.14
CA THR A 102 17.63 11.65 -7.53
C THR A 102 18.29 12.41 -6.38
N GLY A 103 18.11 11.97 -5.13
CA GLY A 103 18.86 12.47 -3.97
C GLY A 103 18.33 13.75 -3.33
N CYS A 104 17.01 13.94 -3.24
CA CYS A 104 16.43 15.06 -2.50
C CYS A 104 16.59 14.94 -0.98
N SER A 105 16.54 16.08 -0.27
CA SER A 105 16.55 16.13 1.20
C SER A 105 15.26 15.63 1.85
N THR A 106 14.18 15.56 1.07
CA THR A 106 12.89 15.01 1.47
C THR A 106 12.71 13.67 0.76
N ILE A 107 12.31 12.65 1.51
CA ILE A 107 12.03 11.32 1.00
C ILE A 107 10.57 11.01 1.29
N ASP A 108 9.81 10.80 0.22
CA ASP A 108 8.46 10.26 0.28
C ASP A 108 8.52 8.75 0.14
N THR A 109 7.90 8.05 1.08
CA THR A 109 7.73 6.60 1.05
C THR A 109 6.25 6.28 0.85
N TYR A 110 5.96 5.51 -0.18
CA TYR A 110 4.62 5.05 -0.51
C TYR A 110 4.51 3.57 -0.20
N ILE A 111 3.49 3.19 0.58
CA ILE A 111 3.22 1.80 0.92
C ILE A 111 1.84 1.46 0.38
N LEU A 112 1.78 0.55 -0.59
CA LEU A 112 0.54 0.02 -1.15
C LEU A 112 0.33 -1.37 -0.55
N LYS A 113 -0.74 -1.53 0.22
CA LYS A 113 -1.12 -2.80 0.84
C LYS A 113 -2.42 -3.29 0.23
N TYR A 114 -2.37 -4.48 -0.38
CA TYR A 114 -3.52 -5.12 -1.01
C TYR A 114 -3.52 -6.60 -0.66
N ARG A 115 -4.54 -7.06 0.09
CA ARG A 115 -4.62 -8.43 0.62
C ARG A 115 -3.34 -8.80 1.39
N ASN A 116 -2.57 -9.76 0.89
CA ASN A 116 -1.31 -10.24 1.47
C ASN A 116 -0.07 -9.59 0.84
N GLU A 117 -0.25 -8.70 -0.12
CA GLU A 117 0.83 -8.00 -0.82
C GLU A 117 1.10 -6.64 -0.17
N LYS A 118 2.38 -6.29 -0.06
CA LYS A 118 2.84 -5.01 0.43
C LYS A 118 3.97 -4.51 -0.46
N ASN A 119 3.69 -3.50 -1.26
CA ASN A 119 4.67 -2.86 -2.13
C ASN A 119 5.14 -1.56 -1.48
N VAL A 120 6.46 -1.34 -1.48
CA VAL A 120 7.07 -0.14 -0.88
C VAL A 120 7.88 0.57 -1.95
N TYR A 121 7.52 1.82 -2.20
CA TYR A 121 8.19 2.69 -3.15
C TYR A 121 8.80 3.86 -2.41
N LYS A 122 10.00 4.26 -2.83
CA LYS A 122 10.68 5.44 -2.30
C LYS A 122 10.89 6.43 -3.43
N ASP A 123 10.54 7.67 -3.13
CA ASP A 123 10.67 8.80 -4.02
C ASP A 123 11.45 9.88 -3.28
N ASP A 124 12.66 10.10 -3.75
CA ASP A 124 13.51 11.20 -3.34
C ASP A 124 13.66 12.20 -4.50
N THR A 125 12.63 12.33 -5.35
CA THR A 125 12.59 13.33 -6.41
C THR A 125 12.13 14.68 -5.86
N CYS A 126 12.92 15.73 -6.10
CA CYS A 126 12.56 17.07 -5.66
C CYS A 126 11.40 17.72 -6.47
N SER A 127 10.87 17.01 -7.47
CA SER A 127 9.95 17.56 -8.46
C SER A 127 8.55 16.95 -8.42
N ASN A 128 8.37 15.74 -7.89
CA ASN A 128 7.11 15.01 -8.03
C ASN A 128 6.58 14.49 -6.70
N PHE A 129 5.80 15.31 -5.99
CA PHE A 129 5.05 14.84 -4.82
C PHE A 129 3.81 14.04 -5.24
N TYR A 130 4.00 12.78 -5.69
CA TYR A 130 2.92 11.95 -6.25
C TYR A 130 1.74 11.79 -5.29
N GLY A 131 2.00 11.67 -3.98
CA GLY A 131 0.94 11.57 -2.97
C GLY A 131 0.07 12.83 -2.88
N LYS A 132 0.69 14.01 -2.99
CA LYS A 132 -0.03 15.28 -3.02
C LYS A 132 -0.89 15.40 -4.27
N LEU A 133 -0.32 15.06 -5.43
CA LEU A 133 -1.05 15.10 -6.70
C LEU A 133 -2.24 14.13 -6.69
N LEU A 134 -2.07 12.93 -6.14
CA LEU A 134 -3.16 11.98 -5.99
C LEU A 134 -4.27 12.56 -5.11
N LEU A 135 -3.94 13.07 -3.93
CA LEU A 135 -4.92 13.68 -3.01
C LEU A 135 -5.68 14.84 -3.68
N GLN A 136 -4.99 15.69 -4.44
CA GLN A 136 -5.63 16.76 -5.22
C GLN A 136 -6.60 16.21 -6.28
N ASN A 137 -6.18 15.20 -7.04
CA ASN A 137 -7.03 14.58 -8.07
C ASN A 137 -8.24 13.86 -7.47
N LEU A 138 -8.14 13.36 -6.23
CA LEU A 138 -9.26 12.78 -5.51
C LEU A 138 -10.18 13.82 -4.86
N GLU A 139 -9.80 15.11 -4.90
CA GLU A 139 -10.45 16.24 -4.23
C GLU A 139 -10.46 16.08 -2.70
N ILE A 140 -9.34 15.58 -2.16
CA ILE A 140 -9.13 15.41 -0.72
C ILE A 140 -8.27 16.56 -0.20
N GLU A 141 -8.79 17.31 0.78
CA GLU A 141 -8.09 18.45 1.36
C GLU A 141 -6.89 18.04 2.22
N PHE A 142 -5.79 18.78 2.05
CA PHE A 142 -4.59 18.68 2.87
C PHE A 142 -4.76 19.55 4.11
N ASN A 143 -5.48 19.04 5.11
CA ASN A 143 -5.43 19.59 6.46
C ASN A 143 -4.15 19.12 7.18
#